data_AF-A0ABD7C9X8-F1
#
_entry.id   AF-A0ABD7C9X8-F1
#
_cell.length_a   1.000
_cell.length_b   1.000
_cell.length_c   1.000
_cell.angle_alpha   90.00
_cell.angle_beta   90.00
_cell.angle_gamma   90.00
#
_symmetry.space_group_name_H-M   'P 1'
#
loop_
_entity.id
_entity.type
_entity.pdbx_description
1 polymer ?
#
loop_
_entity_poly.entity_id
_entity_poly.type
_entity_poly.pdbx_seq_one_letter_code
_entity_poly.pdbx_strand_id
1 'polypeptide(L)'
;MIQFCVHDQEGLDLFKQTLSAIAKDERMQFFDGSAELDRQLARSKVDVKRPVVYVGVKREDGSGLEAGNLGLDRFEIAIGFSEGRTPAEAQSFSVRVERTLAERWNVLAIPPDKGATPLACRAGRPQSVAR
;
A
#
# COMPACT_ATOMS: atom_id res chain seq x y z
N MET A 1 -7.57 7.75 -1.48
CA MET A 1 -6.93 6.63 -0.76
C MET A 1 -7.50 5.34 -1.34
N ILE A 2 -6.73 4.26 -1.35
CA ILE A 2 -7.19 2.95 -1.81
C ILE A 2 -6.86 1.88 -0.76
N GLN A 3 -7.59 0.76 -0.75
CA GLN A 3 -7.28 -0.41 0.07
C GLN A 3 -7.52 -1.71 -0.69
N PHE A 4 -6.79 -2.78 -0.33
CA PHE A 4 -6.91 -4.10 -0.93
C PHE A 4 -6.25 -5.19 -0.07
N CYS A 5 -6.55 -6.44 -0.38
CA CYS A 5 -5.94 -7.61 0.25
C CYS A 5 -4.83 -8.19 -0.63
N VAL A 6 -3.67 -8.46 -0.04
CA VAL A 6 -2.57 -9.21 -0.67
C VAL A 6 -2.52 -10.69 -0.25
N HIS A 7 -3.39 -11.08 0.68
CA HIS A 7 -3.72 -12.46 1.10
C HIS A 7 -2.64 -13.25 1.87
N ASP A 8 -1.35 -13.05 1.60
CA ASP A 8 -0.26 -13.77 2.26
C ASP A 8 1.08 -13.02 2.17
N GLN A 9 2.15 -13.68 2.63
CA GLN A 9 3.51 -13.12 2.62
C GLN A 9 4.07 -12.96 1.20
N GLU A 10 3.78 -13.89 0.28
CA GLU A 10 4.22 -13.78 -1.11
C GLU A 10 3.54 -12.58 -1.77
N GLY A 11 2.26 -12.36 -1.50
CA GLY A 11 1.52 -11.18 -1.94
C GLY A 11 2.10 -9.87 -1.38
N LEU A 12 2.57 -9.85 -0.13
CA LEU A 12 3.28 -8.69 0.43
C LEU A 12 4.61 -8.43 -0.27
N ASP A 13 5.40 -9.48 -0.52
CA ASP A 13 6.69 -9.34 -1.18
C ASP A 13 6.51 -8.85 -2.63
N LEU A 14 5.51 -9.38 -3.34
CA LEU A 14 5.13 -8.93 -4.68
C LEU A 14 4.62 -7.48 -4.70
N PHE A 15 3.84 -7.09 -3.68
CA PHE A 15 3.39 -5.70 -3.52
C PHE A 15 4.57 -4.74 -3.36
N LYS A 16 5.53 -5.06 -2.50
CA LYS A 16 6.75 -4.24 -2.31
C LYS A 16 7.57 -4.14 -3.59
N GLN A 17 7.74 -5.24 -4.32
CA GLN A 17 8.42 -5.25 -5.61
C GLN A 17 7.70 -4.36 -6.64
N THR A 18 6.37 -4.42 -6.67
CA THR A 18 5.55 -3.60 -7.57
C THR A 18 5.71 -2.11 -7.26
N LEU A 19 5.69 -1.70 -5.99
CA LEU A 19 5.95 -0.31 -5.61
C LEU A 19 7.39 0.13 -5.93
N SER A 20 8.37 -0.74 -5.72
CA SER A 20 9.75 -0.44 -6.10
C SER A 20 9.93 -0.27 -7.60
N ALA A 21 9.19 -1.05 -8.42
CA ALA A 21 9.20 -0.90 -9.87
C ALA A 21 8.55 0.41 -10.31
N ILE A 22 7.39 0.75 -9.76
CA ILE A 22 6.71 2.03 -10.00
C ILE A 22 7.64 3.20 -9.63
N ALA A 23 8.30 3.15 -8.48
CA ALA A 23 9.23 4.18 -8.05
C ALA A 23 10.36 4.39 -9.08
N LYS A 24 10.93 3.29 -9.60
CA LYS A 24 11.97 3.34 -10.62
C LYS A 24 11.46 3.98 -11.93
N ASP A 25 10.28 3.57 -12.39
CA ASP A 25 9.70 4.08 -13.64
C ASP A 25 9.34 5.57 -13.55
N GLU A 26 8.92 6.02 -12.37
CA GLU A 26 8.58 7.43 -12.08
C GLU A 26 9.78 8.28 -11.63
N ARG A 27 10.98 7.69 -11.57
CA ARG A 27 12.21 8.32 -11.04
C ARG A 27 12.02 8.88 -9.63
N MET A 28 11.29 8.15 -8.80
CA MET A 28 11.02 8.43 -7.40
C MET A 28 11.82 7.48 -6.49
N GLN A 29 11.86 7.79 -5.19
CA GLN A 29 12.52 6.98 -4.19
C GLN A 29 11.53 6.02 -3.54
N PHE A 30 11.86 4.73 -3.52
CA PHE A 30 11.18 3.74 -2.72
C PHE A 30 11.81 3.63 -1.33
N PHE A 31 11.01 3.45 -0.29
CA PHE A 31 11.50 3.11 1.04
C PHE A 31 10.66 1.98 1.69
N ASP A 32 11.31 1.18 2.52
CA ASP A 32 10.67 0.20 3.40
C ASP A 32 11.07 0.46 4.85
N GLY A 33 10.15 1.03 5.62
CA GLY A 33 10.30 1.32 7.05
C GLY A 33 9.68 0.25 7.95
N SER A 34 9.18 -0.86 7.40
CA SER A 34 8.37 -1.85 8.13
C SER A 34 9.09 -2.41 9.36
N ALA A 35 10.37 -2.76 9.22
CA ALA A 35 11.16 -3.34 10.31
C ALA A 35 11.44 -2.34 11.44
N GLU A 36 11.68 -1.06 11.12
CA GLU A 36 11.86 -0.04 12.14
C GLU A 36 10.55 0.28 12.85
N LEU A 37 9.45 0.37 12.11
CA LEU A 37 8.13 0.58 12.68
C LEU A 37 7.72 -0.57 13.61
N ASP A 38 7.92 -1.83 13.22
CA ASP A 38 7.63 -2.98 14.10
C ASP A 38 8.43 -2.92 15.41
N ARG A 39 9.72 -2.56 15.35
CA ARG A 39 10.54 -2.35 16.55
C ARG A 39 10.00 -1.23 17.44
N GLN A 40 9.58 -0.11 16.85
CA GLN A 40 8.99 1.02 17.59
C GLN A 40 7.70 0.62 18.29
N LEU A 41 6.80 -0.08 17.58
CA LEU A 41 5.52 -0.53 18.12
C LEU A 41 5.71 -1.57 19.23
N ALA A 42 6.67 -2.49 19.07
CA ALA A 42 7.01 -3.46 20.10
C ALA A 42 7.53 -2.77 21.38
N ARG A 43 8.41 -1.77 21.26
CA ARG A 43 8.89 -0.97 22.41
C ARG A 43 7.75 -0.23 23.11
N SER A 44 6.81 0.30 22.34
CA SER A 44 5.63 1.01 22.84
C SER A 44 4.49 0.11 23.33
N LYS A 45 4.67 -1.22 23.29
CA LYS A 45 3.67 -2.23 23.68
C LYS A 45 2.31 -2.07 22.96
N VAL A 46 2.34 -1.59 21.72
CA VAL A 46 1.14 -1.50 20.88
C VAL A 46 0.84 -2.88 20.32
N ASP A 47 -0.35 -3.41 20.59
CA ASP A 47 -0.80 -4.65 19.99
C ASP A 47 -1.17 -4.42 18.52
N VAL A 48 -0.53 -5.17 17.63
CA VAL A 48 -0.68 -5.05 16.18
C VAL A 48 -0.64 -6.42 15.53
N LYS A 49 -1.39 -6.56 14.44
CA LYS A 49 -1.33 -7.73 13.59
C LYS A 49 -0.05 -7.68 12.74
N ARG A 50 0.78 -8.72 12.84
CA ARG A 50 2.07 -8.84 12.14
C ARG A 50 2.00 -9.75 10.92
N PRO A 51 2.77 -9.52 9.82
CA PRO A 51 3.81 -8.50 9.70
C PRO A 51 3.23 -7.08 9.66
N VAL A 52 3.97 -6.14 10.23
CA VAL A 52 3.72 -4.71 10.06
C VAL A 52 4.22 -4.30 8.68
N VAL A 53 3.46 -3.47 7.99
CA VAL A 53 3.82 -2.92 6.69
C VAL A 53 3.89 -1.41 6.81
N TYR A 54 5.03 -0.84 6.39
CA TYR A 54 5.18 0.58 6.17
C TYR A 54 6.18 0.81 5.04
N VAL A 55 5.66 1.11 3.86
CA VAL A 55 6.44 1.32 2.65
C VAL A 55 5.91 2.54 1.90
N GLY A 56 6.70 3.12 1.01
CA GLY A 56 6.20 4.21 0.20
C GLY A 56 7.09 4.56 -0.98
N VAL A 57 6.55 5.45 -1.81
CA VAL A 57 7.23 6.02 -2.97
C VAL A 57 7.14 7.52 -2.83
N LYS A 58 8.28 8.23 -2.85
CA LYS A 58 8.33 9.67 -2.61
C LYS A 58 9.17 10.38 -3.65
N ARG A 59 8.70 11.56 -4.06
CA ARG A 59 9.43 12.54 -4.85
C ARG A 59 9.90 13.69 -3.95
N GLU A 60 10.96 14.38 -4.35
CA GLU A 60 11.54 15.52 -3.62
C GLU A 60 10.54 16.69 -3.42
N ASP A 61 9.53 16.81 -4.28
CA ASP A 61 8.48 17.83 -4.18
C ASP A 61 7.40 17.50 -3.13
N GLY A 62 7.54 16.36 -2.43
CA GLY A 62 6.58 15.88 -1.42
C GLY A 62 5.40 15.12 -1.99
N SER A 63 5.32 14.90 -3.31
CA SER A 63 4.32 14.03 -3.92
C SER A 63 4.72 12.56 -3.77
N GLY A 64 3.73 11.67 -3.76
CA GLY A 64 3.98 10.24 -3.65
C GLY A 64 2.85 9.47 -2.98
N LEU A 65 3.23 8.36 -2.36
CA LEU A 65 2.33 7.51 -1.59
C LEU A 65 3.03 6.91 -0.37
N GLU A 66 2.22 6.61 0.63
CA GLU A 66 2.59 5.75 1.76
C GLU A 66 1.55 4.65 1.90
N ALA A 67 2.04 3.45 2.20
CA ALA A 67 1.23 2.25 2.33
C ALA A 67 1.52 1.54 3.65
N GLY A 68 0.47 1.03 4.28
CA GLY A 68 0.61 0.27 5.52
C GLY A 68 -0.66 -0.45 5.94
N ASN A 69 -0.55 -1.16 7.06
CA ASN A 69 -1.62 -2.02 7.58
C ASN A 69 -1.96 -1.78 9.05
N LEU A 70 -1.54 -0.65 9.63
CA LEU A 70 -1.87 -0.33 11.01
C LEU A 70 -3.38 -0.14 11.17
N GLY A 71 -3.98 -0.90 12.08
CA GLY A 71 -5.44 -0.93 12.30
C GLY A 71 -6.21 -1.82 11.32
N LEU A 72 -5.54 -2.49 10.38
CA LEU A 72 -6.13 -3.37 9.37
C LEU A 72 -5.77 -4.84 9.63
N ASP A 73 -6.24 -5.75 8.77
CA ASP A 73 -5.78 -7.14 8.84
C ASP A 73 -4.31 -7.30 8.36
N ARG A 74 -3.69 -8.41 8.77
CA ARG A 74 -2.28 -8.73 8.53
C ARG A 74 -1.83 -8.51 7.08
N PHE A 75 -2.65 -8.94 6.13
CA PHE A 75 -2.37 -8.90 4.68
C PHE A 75 -3.31 -7.94 3.95
N GLU A 76 -3.77 -6.93 4.66
CA GLU A 76 -4.56 -5.84 4.12
C GLU A 76 -3.69 -4.58 4.03
N ILE A 77 -3.76 -3.89 2.92
CA ILE A 77 -2.96 -2.70 2.65
C ILE A 77 -3.91 -1.53 2.40
N ALA A 78 -3.65 -0.41 3.05
CA ALA A 78 -4.18 0.89 2.65
C ALA A 78 -3.06 1.76 2.09
N ILE A 79 -3.37 2.54 1.06
CA ILE A 79 -2.45 3.49 0.41
C ILE A 79 -3.04 4.89 0.44
N GLY A 80 -2.33 5.79 1.11
CA GLY A 80 -2.54 7.23 1.05
C GLY A 80 -1.66 7.85 -0.03
N PHE A 81 -2.19 8.84 -0.75
CA PHE A 81 -1.46 9.62 -1.73
C PHE A 81 -1.22 11.04 -1.21
N SER A 82 -0.09 11.63 -1.56
CA SER A 82 0.27 13.01 -1.21
C SER A 82 0.51 13.81 -2.48
N GLU A 83 -0.02 15.04 -2.52
CA GLU A 83 -0.04 15.87 -3.73
C GLU A 83 1.26 16.64 -3.98
N GLY A 84 2.07 16.86 -2.92
CA GLY A 84 3.28 17.67 -3.02
C GLY A 84 2.99 19.09 -3.52
N ARG A 85 3.86 19.60 -4.40
CA ARG A 85 3.73 20.95 -4.99
C ARG A 85 2.95 20.99 -6.30
N THR A 86 2.66 19.83 -6.90
CA THR A 86 2.10 19.74 -8.27
C THR A 86 0.89 18.80 -8.31
N PRO A 87 -0.33 19.27 -7.96
CA PRO A 87 -1.51 18.41 -7.80
C PRO A 87 -1.89 17.61 -9.05
N ALA A 88 -1.76 18.20 -10.25
CA ALA A 88 -2.09 17.51 -11.51
C ALA A 88 -1.18 16.30 -11.80
N GLU A 89 0.11 16.42 -11.47
CA GLU A 89 1.05 15.30 -11.61
C GLU A 89 0.80 14.24 -10.55
N ALA A 90 0.50 14.64 -9.32
CA ALA A 90 0.16 13.70 -8.25
C ALA A 90 -1.13 12.92 -8.53
N GLN A 91 -2.13 13.57 -9.13
CA GLN A 91 -3.34 12.89 -9.59
C GLN A 91 -3.05 11.90 -10.72
N SER A 92 -2.20 12.27 -11.69
CA SER A 92 -1.80 11.36 -12.77
C SER A 92 -1.02 10.15 -12.23
N PHE A 93 -0.16 10.38 -11.22
CA PHE A 93 0.57 9.34 -10.52
C PHE A 93 -0.36 8.40 -9.75
N SER A 94 -1.33 8.92 -8.99
CA SER A 94 -2.26 8.09 -8.21
C SER A 94 -3.11 7.19 -9.09
N VAL A 95 -3.65 7.71 -10.20
CA VAL A 95 -4.40 6.93 -11.19
C VAL A 95 -3.56 5.82 -11.80
N ARG A 96 -2.27 6.10 -12.09
CA ARG A 96 -1.36 5.08 -12.63
C ARG A 96 -1.09 3.97 -11.63
N VAL A 97 -0.79 4.33 -10.37
CA VAL A 97 -0.57 3.36 -9.28
C VAL A 97 -1.81 2.49 -9.10
N GLU A 98 -2.99 3.09 -9.00
CA GLU A 98 -4.25 2.37 -8.84
C GLU A 98 -4.46 1.36 -9.98
N ARG A 99 -4.25 1.79 -11.24
CA ARG A 99 -4.37 0.92 -12.40
C ARG A 99 -3.39 -0.25 -12.35
N THR A 100 -2.12 -0.01 -12.05
CA THR A 100 -1.09 -1.06 -11.97
C THR A 100 -1.39 -2.06 -10.85
N LEU A 101 -1.87 -1.60 -9.70
CA LEU A 101 -2.26 -2.51 -8.61
C LEU A 101 -3.52 -3.32 -8.96
N ALA A 102 -4.48 -2.71 -9.66
CA ALA A 102 -5.71 -3.36 -10.09
C ALA A 102 -5.49 -4.50 -11.10
N GLU A 103 -4.32 -4.60 -11.73
CA GLU A 103 -3.95 -5.75 -12.58
C GLU A 103 -3.81 -7.06 -11.78
N ARG A 104 -3.63 -6.98 -10.45
CA ARG A 104 -3.31 -8.13 -9.60
C ARG A 104 -4.21 -8.27 -8.38
N TRP A 105 -4.63 -7.15 -7.81
CA TRP A 105 -5.43 -7.11 -6.59
C TRP A 105 -6.78 -6.45 -6.84
N ASN A 106 -7.78 -6.85 -6.06
CA ASN A 106 -9.07 -6.17 -6.04
C ASN A 106 -8.94 -4.85 -5.28
N VAL A 107 -8.61 -3.76 -6.00
CA VAL A 107 -8.40 -2.43 -5.43
C VAL A 107 -9.73 -1.73 -5.17
N LEU A 108 -9.91 -1.26 -3.94
CA LEU A 108 -11.09 -0.52 -3.51
C LEU A 108 -10.73 0.94 -3.28
N ALA A 109 -11.43 1.84 -3.96
CA ALA A 109 -11.35 3.27 -3.67
C ALA A 109 -12.04 3.59 -2.34
N ILE A 110 -11.34 4.29 -1.45
CA ILE A 110 -11.90 4.79 -0.20
C ILE A 110 -12.41 6.21 -0.46
N PRO A 111 -13.68 6.52 -0.12
CA PRO A 111 -14.23 7.86 -0.26
C PRO A 111 -13.39 8.92 0.46
N PRO A 112 -13.40 10.18 -0.02
CA PRO A 112 -12.84 11.29 0.76
C PRO A 112 -13.49 11.33 2.15
N ASP A 113 -12.73 11.78 3.15
CA ASP A 113 -13.13 11.88 4.56
C ASP A 113 -13.36 10.54 5.28
N LYS A 114 -13.02 9.42 4.65
CA LYS A 114 -13.05 8.10 5.29
C LYS A 114 -11.65 7.51 5.42
N GLY A 115 -11.46 6.79 6.52
CA GLY A 115 -10.30 5.92 6.71
C GLY A 115 -10.55 4.54 6.11
N ALA A 116 -9.47 3.80 5.91
CA ALA A 116 -9.53 2.37 5.61
C ALA A 116 -10.20 1.61 6.76
N THR A 117 -11.02 0.63 6.43
CA THR A 117 -11.69 -0.23 7.42
C THR A 117 -11.42 -1.69 7.11
N PRO A 118 -11.18 -2.53 8.13
CA PRO A 118 -10.78 -3.92 7.92
C PRO A 118 -11.66 -4.66 6.92
N LEU A 119 -11.02 -5.24 5.92
CA LEU A 119 -11.60 -6.17 4.99
C LEU A 119 -11.48 -7.59 5.55
N ALA A 120 -12.44 -8.45 5.21
CA ALA A 120 -12.30 -9.89 5.44
C ALA A 120 -11.31 -10.49 4.43
N CYS A 121 -10.02 -10.17 4.57
CA CYS A 121 -8.96 -10.70 3.72
C CYS A 121 -8.80 -12.20 3.96
N ARG A 122 -9.45 -13.02 3.13
CA ARG A 122 -9.29 -14.48 3.18
C ARG A 122 -7.84 -14.82 2.81
N ALA A 123 -7.14 -15.62 3.62
CA ALA A 123 -5.95 -16.32 3.15
C ALA A 123 -6.35 -17.16 1.93
N GLY A 124 -5.63 -17.00 0.81
CA GLY A 124 -6.16 -17.24 -0.54
C GLY A 124 -6.80 -18.61 -0.81
N ARG A 125 -7.84 -18.60 -1.64
CA ARG A 125 -7.83 -19.43 -2.85
C ARG A 125 -7.72 -18.47 -4.04
N PRO A 126 -6.85 -18.73 -5.03
CA PRO A 126 -6.84 -17.96 -6.26
C PRO A 126 -8.23 -18.06 -6.89
N GLN A 127 -8.84 -16.90 -7.21
CA GLN A 127 -9.96 -16.91 -8.13
C GLN A 127 -9.40 -17.27 -9.50
N SER A 128 -9.48 -18.56 -9.85
CA SER A 128 -9.33 -19.00 -11.22
C SER A 128 -10.38 -18.27 -12.05
N VAL A 129 -9.93 -17.32 -12.88
CA VAL A 129 -10.74 -16.71 -13.92
C VAL A 129 -11.11 -17.83 -14.89
N ALA A 130 -12.35 -18.28 -14.82
CA ALA A 130 -12.92 -19.15 -15.85
C ALA A 130 -12.94 -18.35 -17.17
N ARG A 131 -12.29 -18.90 -18.19
CA ARG A 131 -12.38 -18.44 -19.58
C ARG A 131 -13.73 -18.80 -20.16
#